data_AF-A0A3P6FGM8-F1
#
_entry.id   AF-A0A3P6FGM8-F1
#
_cell.length_a   1.000
_cell.length_b   1.000
_cell.length_c   1.000
_cell.angle_alpha   90.00
_cell.angle_beta   90.00
_cell.angle_gamma   90.00
#
_symmetry.space_group_name_H-M   'P 1'
#
loop_
_entity.id
_entity.type
_entity.pdbx_description
1 polymer ?
#
loop_
_entity_poly.entity_id
_entity_poly.type
_entity_poly.pdbx_seq_one_letter_code
_entity_poly.pdbx_strand_id
1 'polypeptide(L)'
;MAKDIVKPCLRGVPRQMPTLDCCVAIVDADRQAIGTPGRRDLCECYKAAIKSSPYNKIINFPQLCRIPLAVPMSPTIDCKMYIYFPPIFHSHVLIYLFT
;
A
#
# COMPACT_ATOMS: atom_id res chain seq x y z
N MET A 1 5.81 -13.79 5.79
CA MET A 1 4.43 -13.98 5.26
C MET A 1 3.78 -12.61 5.07
N ALA A 2 2.86 -12.44 4.11
CA ALA A 2 2.22 -11.14 3.83
C ALA A 2 1.61 -10.41 5.05
N LYS A 3 1.23 -11.17 6.09
CA LYS A 3 0.69 -10.65 7.35
C LYS A 3 1.72 -9.88 8.20
N ASP A 4 3.02 -10.09 7.98
CA ASP A 4 4.08 -9.45 8.76
C ASP A 4 4.15 -7.94 8.48
N ILE A 5 3.93 -7.53 7.22
CA ILE A 5 3.91 -6.11 6.80
C ILE A 5 2.84 -5.33 7.57
N VAL A 6 1.63 -5.89 7.66
CA VAL A 6 0.47 -5.20 8.24
C VAL A 6 0.21 -5.56 9.70
N LYS A 7 1.05 -6.39 10.32
CA LYS A 7 0.94 -6.74 11.74
C LYS A 7 0.91 -5.50 12.67
N PRO A 8 1.73 -4.43 12.45
CA PRO A 8 1.66 -3.22 13.26
C PRO A 8 0.29 -2.54 13.24
N CYS A 9 -0.49 -2.70 12.16
CA CYS A 9 -1.81 -2.10 11.99
C CYS A 9 -2.87 -2.66 12.91
N LEU A 10 -2.70 -3.86 13.46
CA LEU A 10 -3.68 -4.44 14.38
C LEU A 10 -3.86 -3.63 15.66
N ARG A 11 -2.84 -2.87 16.08
CA ARG A 11 -2.93 -1.94 17.22
C ARG A 11 -3.95 -0.82 16.99
N GLY A 12 -4.17 -0.44 15.74
CA GLY A 12 -5.13 0.61 15.35
C GLY A 12 -6.58 0.15 15.20
N VAL A 13 -6.80 -1.17 15.11
CA VAL A 13 -8.13 -1.76 14.84
C VAL A 13 -9.19 -1.36 15.87
N PRO A 14 -8.94 -1.37 17.19
CA PRO A 14 -9.98 -1.01 18.17
C PRO A 14 -10.57 0.38 18.00
N ARG A 15 -9.80 1.33 17.44
CA ARG A 15 -10.21 2.72 17.20
C ARG A 15 -10.43 3.04 15.72
N GLN A 16 -10.32 2.04 14.83
CA GLN A 16 -10.30 2.23 13.38
C GLN A 16 -9.34 3.35 12.92
N MET A 17 -8.19 3.45 13.60
CA MET A 17 -7.23 4.53 13.37
C MET A 17 -5.81 3.95 13.30
N PRO A 18 -5.10 4.08 12.17
CA PRO A 18 -3.76 3.52 12.04
C PRO A 18 -2.79 4.18 13.03
N THR A 19 -1.91 3.37 13.60
CA THR A 19 -0.77 3.88 14.36
C THR A 19 0.31 4.41 13.41
N LEU A 20 1.24 5.21 13.93
CA LEU A 20 2.40 5.66 13.15
C LEU A 20 3.18 4.46 12.58
N ASP A 21 3.47 3.45 13.40
CA ASP A 21 4.15 2.22 12.98
C ASP A 21 3.43 1.50 11.83
N CYS A 22 2.09 1.50 11.84
CA CYS A 22 1.32 0.94 10.74
C CYS A 22 1.54 1.72 9.45
N CYS A 23 1.43 3.05 9.51
CA CYS A 23 1.62 3.88 8.32
C CYS A 23 3.04 3.76 7.77
N VAL A 24 4.06 3.73 8.63
CA VAL A 24 5.46 3.51 8.23
C VAL A 24 5.61 2.16 7.54
N ALA A 25 5.07 1.08 8.11
CA ALA A 25 5.15 -0.24 7.49
C ALA A 25 4.48 -0.31 6.11
N ILE A 26 3.32 0.36 5.92
CA ILE A 26 2.65 0.43 4.62
C ILE A 26 3.50 1.23 3.62
N VAL A 27 4.01 2.41 4.01
CA VAL A 27 4.89 3.24 3.16
C VAL A 27 6.13 2.46 2.71
N ASP A 28 6.78 1.76 3.63
CA ASP A 28 8.01 1.02 3.32
C ASP A 28 7.73 -0.15 2.37
N ALA A 29 6.59 -0.83 2.50
CA ALA A 29 6.18 -1.86 1.56
C ALA A 29 5.88 -1.27 0.17
N ASP A 30 5.15 -0.15 0.11
CA ASP A 30 4.87 0.57 -1.14
C ASP A 30 6.14 1.03 -1.87
N ARG A 31 7.16 1.48 -1.13
CA ARG A 31 8.48 1.88 -1.68
C ARG A 31 9.28 0.70 -2.20
N GLN A 32 9.19 -0.46 -1.55
CA GLN A 32 9.86 -1.68 -1.99
C GLN A 32 9.18 -2.33 -3.20
N ALA A 33 7.88 -2.09 -3.38
CA ALA A 33 7.12 -2.55 -4.54
C ALA A 33 7.44 -1.72 -5.80
N ILE A 34 8.59 -2.01 -6.41
CA ILE A 34 9.08 -1.28 -7.58
C ILE A 34 8.42 -1.81 -8.87
N GLY A 35 7.85 -0.89 -9.65
CA GLY A 35 7.24 -1.18 -10.95
C GLY A 35 5.96 -2.01 -10.88
N THR A 36 5.39 -2.34 -12.04
CA THR A 36 4.17 -3.14 -12.12
C THR A 36 4.31 -4.52 -11.46
N PRO A 37 5.39 -5.30 -11.68
CA PRO A 37 5.52 -6.62 -11.05
C PRO A 37 5.51 -6.57 -9.52
N GLY A 38 6.36 -5.74 -8.91
CA GLY A 38 6.44 -5.65 -7.44
C GLY A 38 5.14 -5.15 -6.80
N ARG A 39 4.42 -4.25 -7.48
CA ARG A 39 3.12 -3.76 -6.98
C ARG A 39 2.00 -4.77 -7.12
N ARG A 40 2.04 -5.64 -8.14
CA ARG A 40 1.13 -6.79 -8.24
C ARG A 40 1.39 -7.79 -7.12
N ASP A 41 2.66 -8.06 -6.83
CA ASP A 41 3.05 -8.96 -5.74
C ASP A 41 2.59 -8.42 -4.38
N LEU A 42 2.79 -7.12 -4.14
CA LEU A 42 2.30 -6.47 -2.92
C LEU A 42 0.76 -6.48 -2.84
N CYS A 43 0.07 -6.27 -3.96
CA CYS A 43 -1.39 -6.35 -4.02
C CYS A 43 -1.90 -7.74 -3.62
N GLU A 44 -1.31 -8.81 -4.18
CA GLU A 44 -1.69 -10.18 -3.82
C GLU A 44 -1.37 -10.49 -2.34
N CYS A 45 -0.26 -9.97 -1.82
CA CYS A 45 0.08 -10.06 -0.39
C CYS A 45 -1.00 -9.42 0.49
N TYR A 46 -1.39 -8.18 0.19
CA TYR A 46 -2.44 -7.48 0.93
C TYR A 46 -3.78 -8.21 0.82
N LYS A 47 -4.19 -8.60 -0.38
CA LYS A 47 -5.41 -9.37 -0.63
C LYS A 47 -5.44 -10.66 0.20
N ALA A 48 -4.33 -11.38 0.29
CA ALA A 48 -4.23 -12.58 1.11
C ALA A 48 -4.30 -12.27 2.61
N ALA A 49 -3.67 -11.20 3.08
CA ALA A 49 -3.65 -10.83 4.49
C ALA A 49 -5.04 -10.44 5.01
N ILE A 50 -5.78 -9.62 4.27
CA ILE A 50 -7.07 -9.05 4.71
C ILE A 50 -8.26 -10.00 4.58
N LYS A 51 -8.08 -11.22 4.04
CA LYS A 51 -9.15 -12.24 3.97
C LYS A 51 -9.62 -12.72 5.35
N SER A 52 -8.76 -12.62 6.36
CA SER A 52 -9.03 -13.14 7.71
C SER A 52 -9.09 -12.04 8.76
N SER A 53 -9.97 -12.19 9.75
CA SER A 53 -9.94 -11.39 10.98
C SER A 53 -8.60 -11.57 11.71
N PRO A 54 -8.04 -10.53 12.35
CA PRO A 54 -8.55 -9.15 12.45
C PRO A 54 -8.17 -8.22 11.28
N TYR A 55 -7.46 -8.72 10.27
CA TYR A 55 -6.90 -7.92 9.18
C TYR A 55 -7.93 -7.42 8.17
N ASN A 56 -9.13 -8.01 8.11
CA ASN A 56 -10.23 -7.44 7.30
C ASN A 56 -10.66 -6.04 7.78
N LYS A 57 -10.26 -5.61 8.99
CA LYS A 57 -10.61 -4.30 9.57
C LYS A 57 -9.67 -3.16 9.19
N ILE A 58 -8.54 -3.44 8.53
CA ILE A 58 -7.51 -2.45 8.19
C ILE A 58 -7.56 -1.98 6.71
N ILE A 59 -8.61 -2.35 5.96
CA ILE A 59 -8.79 -2.05 4.54
C ILE A 59 -8.66 -0.54 4.22
N ASN A 60 -9.17 0.32 5.10
CA ASN A 60 -9.16 1.77 4.91
C ASN A 60 -7.88 2.44 5.47
N PHE A 61 -6.98 1.70 6.12
CA PHE A 61 -5.80 2.29 6.77
C PHE A 61 -4.83 2.97 5.81
N PRO A 62 -4.55 2.45 4.59
CA PRO A 62 -3.71 3.14 3.62
C PRO A 62 -4.21 4.57 3.30
N GLN A 63 -5.53 4.74 3.17
CA GLN A 63 -6.15 6.05 2.92
C GLN A 63 -6.01 6.98 4.14
N LEU A 64 -6.24 6.45 5.35
CA LEU A 64 -6.07 7.20 6.60
C LEU A 64 -4.61 7.62 6.86
N CYS A 65 -3.66 6.82 6.39
CA CYS A 65 -2.23 7.16 6.40
C CYS A 65 -1.84 8.21 5.34
N ARG A 66 -2.75 8.61 4.45
CA ARG A 66 -2.53 9.59 3.37
C ARG A 66 -1.35 9.25 2.46
N ILE A 67 -1.16 7.97 2.16
CA ILE A 67 -0.07 7.49 1.31
C ILE A 67 -0.45 7.69 -0.16
N PRO A 68 0.24 8.56 -0.91
CA PRO A 68 -0.09 8.80 -2.30
C PRO A 68 0.20 7.53 -3.12
N LEU A 69 -0.74 7.18 -4.01
CA LEU A 69 -0.63 5.98 -4.85
C LEU A 69 -0.36 4.70 -4.04
N ALA A 70 -0.94 4.54 -2.84
CA ALA A 70 -0.80 3.29 -2.10
C ALA A 70 -1.31 2.09 -2.91
N VAL A 71 -0.61 0.95 -2.83
CA VAL A 71 -1.14 -0.32 -3.32
C VAL A 71 -2.42 -0.64 -2.53
N PRO A 72 -3.55 -0.87 -3.20
CA PRO A 72 -4.84 -1.00 -2.53
C PRO A 72 -4.93 -2.29 -1.71
N MET A 73 -5.43 -2.16 -0.47
CA MET A 73 -5.82 -3.29 0.37
C MET A 73 -7.30 -3.61 0.13
N SER A 74 -7.62 -4.40 -0.90
CA SER A 74 -9.01 -4.76 -1.22
C SER A 74 -9.18 -6.26 -1.39
N PRO A 75 -10.25 -6.88 -0.83
CA PRO A 75 -10.48 -8.31 -1.00
C PRO A 75 -10.97 -8.65 -2.42
N THR A 76 -11.53 -7.68 -3.13
CA THR A 76 -12.17 -7.85 -4.45
C THR A 76 -11.32 -7.36 -5.62
N ILE A 77 -10.20 -6.69 -5.37
CA ILE A 77 -9.37 -6.19 -6.46
C ILE A 77 -8.74 -7.33 -7.26
N ASP A 78 -8.73 -7.18 -8.59
CA ASP A 78 -7.92 -8.01 -9.47
C ASP A 78 -6.50 -7.43 -9.57
N CYS A 79 -5.57 -8.02 -8.82
CA CYS A 79 -4.18 -7.60 -8.83
C CYS A 79 -3.50 -7.84 -10.18
N LYS A 80 -4.00 -8.72 -11.06
CA LYS A 80 -3.42 -8.90 -12.39
C LYS A 80 -3.70 -7.71 -13.31
N MET A 81 -4.86 -7.09 -13.16
CA MET A 81 -5.23 -5.86 -13.87
C MET A 81 -4.72 -4.59 -13.18
N TYR A 82 -4.09 -4.71 -12.00
CA TYR A 82 -3.43 -3.59 -11.36
C TYR A 82 -2.20 -3.17 -12.18
N ILE A 83 -2.38 -2.12 -12.98
CA ILE A 83 -1.31 -1.47 -13.73
C ILE A 83 -0.84 -0.29 -12.89
N TYR A 84 0.40 -0.36 -12.41
CA TYR A 84 1.07 0.83 -11.93
C TYR A 84 1.30 1.72 -13.13
N PHE A 85 0.59 2.84 -13.18
CA PHE A 85 1.00 3.96 -14.00
C PHE A 85 2.04 4.70 -13.15
N PRO A 86 3.36 4.55 -13.39
CA PRO A 86 4.30 5.48 -12.83
C PRO A 86 3.85 6.89 -13.23
N PRO A 87 3.92 7.90 -12.34
CA PRO A 87 3.87 9.27 -12.80
C PRO A 87 5.12 9.50 -13.64
N ILE A 88 5.06 9.16 -14.93
CA ILE A 88 6.14 9.36 -15.92
C ILE A 88 6.40 10.87 -16.14
N PHE A 89 5.64 11.75 -15.49
CA PHE A 89 5.69 13.22 -15.65
C PHE A 89 5.84 13.97 -14.32
N HIS A 90 6.81 13.62 -13.46
CA HIS A 90 7.18 14.53 -12.36
C HIS A 90 8.67 14.71 -12.06
N SER A 91 9.60 14.13 -12.82
CA SER A 91 11.03 14.34 -12.51
C SER A 91 12.00 14.50 -13.68
N HIS A 92 11.66 14.19 -14.92
CA HIS A 92 12.60 14.45 -16.03
C HIS A 92 12.35 15.76 -16.81
N VAL A 93 11.18 16.39 -16.66
CA VAL A 93 10.89 17.68 -17.32
C VAL A 93 11.22 18.87 -16.41
N LEU A 94 11.00 18.74 -15.09
CA LEU A 94 11.28 19.82 -14.13
C LEU A 94 12.79 20.04 -13.89
N ILE A 95 13.65 19.06 -14.13
CA ILE A 95 15.11 19.27 -13.98
C ILE A 95 15.66 20.13 -15.15
N TYR A 96 15.08 20.03 -16.36
CA TYR A 96 15.55 20.77 -17.53
C TYR A 96 15.01 22.20 -17.64
N LEU A 97 13.96 22.56 -16.90
CA LEU A 97 13.35 23.90 -16.94
C LEU A 97 13.90 24.88 -15.88
N PHE A 98 14.81 24.42 -15.00
CA PHE A 98 15.42 25.22 -13.94
C PHE A 98 16.96 25.26 -14.01
N THR A 99 17.53 25.04 -15.21
CA THR A 99 18.94 25.36 -15.55
C THR A 99 18.99 26.43 -16.61
#